data_AF-A0A0Q5N0E5-F1
#
_entry.id   AF-A0A0Q5N0E5-F1
#
_cell.length_a   1.000
_cell.length_b   1.000
_cell.length_c   1.000
_cell.angle_alpha   90.00
_cell.angle_beta   90.00
_cell.angle_gamma   90.00
#
_symmetry.space_group_name_H-M   'P 1'
#
loop_
_entity.id
_entity.type
_entity.pdbx_description
1 polymer ?
#
loop_
_entity_poly.entity_id
_entity_poly.type
_entity_poly.pdbx_seq_one_letter_code
_entity_poly.pdbx_strand_id
1 'polypeptide(L)'
;MMTKIFPYYLVLFLFVLSCKKGNSPAPVDPPVTPTPTSFSFSDLKVNETYAGFTYYGLNNNPVVKITFSSPINLSSVAGNITLTDAGGTTTAFTSTLENNDNTIVITPATTLQPITKYILTASTGLLSKTGSKLQSNVTVNLVTAVDDTDKFARISDDELLTLVQRQTFKYFWDFGHPTSGLARERNTSGNTVTSGGSGFGIMALVTGISRNFISRADGLARMQKIVAFLKTADRFHGAYPHWLDGNTGKVIPFSTKDNGGDLVETSYLMAGLITARQYFNGGDASETTLRADINAIYNGVEWSWYRKDNSSTLYWHWSPNYNWDMNLPIKGWNECLVTYVMAAASPTYSIPKTVYDTGWAQNGAMKNGNSYYGVQLPLGTANGGPLFFSHYSFMGINPKGLTDAYANYETQTKAHTQINYNYCKANPLSFYGYGENCWGLTASDIPNGYTASAPGNDVGVIAPTAALSSFPYTPTESMQALKYFYYKLGNKTWGSYGFYDAFSLQGQWFASSTLAIDQGPIIVMIENYRSNLIWNLFMSAPEVKAGMRNLGFSSPNL
;
A
#
# COMPACT_ATOMS: atom_id res chain seq x y z
N MET A 1 -39.85 -18.26 -38.71
CA MET A 1 -40.43 -19.40 -39.45
C MET A 1 -39.70 -20.66 -38.99
N MET A 2 -40.43 -21.61 -38.39
CA MET A 2 -40.03 -22.98 -37.96
C MET A 2 -38.90 -23.06 -36.91
N THR A 3 -39.04 -23.36 -35.61
CA THR A 3 -39.81 -24.31 -34.77
C THR A 3 -39.71 -25.80 -35.14
N LYS A 4 -39.05 -26.58 -34.28
CA LYS A 4 -39.46 -27.86 -33.63
C LYS A 4 -38.29 -28.37 -32.74
N ILE A 5 -38.35 -28.64 -31.42
CA ILE A 5 -39.23 -29.50 -30.56
C ILE A 5 -39.07 -30.98 -30.96
N PHE A 6 -38.75 -32.01 -30.16
CA PHE A 6 -38.63 -32.28 -28.70
C PHE A 6 -37.83 -33.63 -28.53
N PRO A 7 -37.55 -34.11 -27.28
CA PRO A 7 -36.68 -35.23 -26.88
C PRO A 7 -37.43 -36.58 -26.81
N TYR A 8 -36.78 -37.70 -26.45
CA TYR A 8 -37.36 -38.73 -25.57
C TYR A 8 -36.31 -39.75 -25.04
N TYR A 9 -36.50 -40.10 -23.76
CA TYR A 9 -35.95 -41.25 -23.05
C TYR A 9 -36.42 -42.58 -23.68
N LEU A 10 -35.60 -43.62 -23.61
CA LEU A 10 -36.08 -45.00 -23.72
C LEU A 10 -35.36 -45.93 -22.73
N VAL A 11 -36.15 -46.44 -21.79
CA VAL A 11 -35.91 -47.60 -20.94
C VAL A 11 -35.98 -48.85 -21.82
N LEU A 12 -35.01 -49.76 -21.73
CA LEU A 12 -35.15 -51.09 -22.32
C LEU A 12 -34.90 -52.21 -21.30
N PHE A 13 -35.91 -53.06 -21.21
CA PHE A 13 -36.06 -54.23 -20.37
C PHE A 13 -35.16 -55.40 -20.81
N LEU A 14 -34.82 -56.22 -19.81
CA LEU A 14 -34.19 -57.54 -19.90
C LEU A 14 -34.90 -58.50 -20.86
N PHE A 15 -34.12 -59.23 -21.65
CA PHE A 15 -34.46 -60.57 -22.14
C PHE A 15 -33.36 -61.56 -21.77
N VAL A 16 -33.76 -62.60 -21.06
CA VAL A 16 -32.94 -63.73 -20.60
C VAL A 16 -32.91 -64.78 -21.71
N LEU A 17 -31.73 -65.11 -22.23
CA LEU A 17 -31.51 -66.28 -23.06
C LEU A 17 -30.57 -67.24 -22.33
N SER A 18 -31.13 -68.39 -21.97
CA SER A 18 -30.49 -69.51 -21.29
C SER A 18 -29.75 -70.39 -22.31
N CYS A 19 -28.40 -70.42 -22.24
CA CYS A 19 -27.57 -71.40 -22.93
C CYS A 19 -26.81 -72.28 -21.92
N LYS A 20 -26.80 -73.58 -22.21
CA LYS A 20 -26.32 -74.69 -21.38
C LYS A 20 -24.78 -74.74 -21.25
N LYS A 21 -24.35 -75.21 -20.07
CA LYS A 21 -22.99 -75.53 -19.58
C LYS A 21 -22.04 -76.15 -20.61
N GLY A 22 -20.85 -75.56 -20.73
CA GLY A 22 -19.58 -76.25 -21.00
C GLY A 22 -18.64 -76.01 -19.81
N ASN A 23 -18.08 -77.09 -19.25
CA ASN A 23 -17.15 -77.03 -18.11
C ASN A 23 -15.82 -76.39 -18.54
N SER A 24 -15.52 -75.20 -18.02
CA SER A 24 -14.17 -74.64 -17.97
C SER A 24 -13.83 -74.31 -16.51
N PRO A 25 -12.61 -74.58 -16.04
CA PRO A 25 -12.22 -74.25 -14.67
C PRO A 25 -12.33 -72.73 -14.46
N ALA A 26 -12.87 -72.34 -13.30
CA ALA A 26 -13.06 -70.95 -12.93
C ALA A 26 -11.72 -70.19 -13.01
N PRO A 27 -11.70 -68.92 -13.50
CA PRO A 27 -10.58 -68.04 -13.26
C PRO A 27 -10.38 -67.93 -11.74
N VAL A 28 -9.18 -68.23 -11.27
CA VAL A 28 -8.79 -67.93 -9.89
C VAL A 28 -8.82 -66.41 -9.77
N ASP A 29 -9.71 -65.87 -8.94
CA ASP A 29 -9.68 -64.45 -8.59
C ASP A 29 -8.24 -64.11 -8.15
N PRO A 30 -7.62 -63.02 -8.65
CA PRO A 30 -6.33 -62.60 -8.13
C PRO A 30 -6.44 -62.47 -6.61
N PRO A 31 -5.42 -62.88 -5.84
CA PRO A 31 -5.48 -62.81 -4.39
C PRO A 31 -5.85 -61.38 -4.00
N VAL A 32 -6.94 -61.23 -3.24
CA VAL A 32 -7.32 -59.96 -2.63
C VAL A 32 -6.13 -59.54 -1.78
N THR A 33 -5.34 -58.60 -2.28
CA THR A 33 -4.24 -58.01 -1.52
C THR A 33 -4.88 -57.44 -0.25
N PRO A 34 -4.46 -57.86 0.96
CA PRO A 34 -5.06 -57.34 2.18
C PRO A 34 -4.93 -55.82 2.12
N THR A 35 -6.07 -55.12 2.23
CA THR A 35 -6.08 -53.66 2.31
C THR A 35 -5.11 -53.28 3.42
N PRO A 36 -4.04 -52.50 3.15
CA PRO A 36 -3.09 -52.16 4.18
C PRO A 36 -3.86 -51.53 5.35
N THR A 37 -3.72 -52.14 6.52
CA THR A 37 -4.36 -51.62 7.72
C THR A 37 -3.82 -50.21 7.93
N SER A 38 -4.73 -49.25 8.04
CA SER A 38 -4.41 -47.83 8.15
C SER A 38 -5.23 -47.20 9.26
N PHE A 39 -4.72 -46.12 9.83
CA PHE A 39 -5.43 -45.33 10.83
C PHE A 39 -5.51 -43.88 10.36
N SER A 40 -6.50 -43.13 10.86
CA SER A 40 -6.80 -41.79 10.39
C SER A 40 -6.52 -40.71 11.43
N PHE A 41 -6.33 -39.48 10.95
CA PHE A 41 -6.46 -38.27 11.76
C PHE A 41 -7.88 -38.18 12.33
N SER A 42 -8.01 -37.72 13.58
CA SER A 42 -9.29 -37.58 14.27
C SER A 42 -9.54 -36.17 14.81
N ASP A 43 -8.56 -35.55 15.47
CA ASP A 43 -8.71 -34.21 16.06
C ASP A 43 -7.38 -33.45 16.11
N LEU A 44 -7.45 -32.12 16.11
CA LEU A 44 -6.29 -31.22 16.24
C LEU A 44 -6.61 -30.13 17.25
N LYS A 45 -5.71 -29.89 18.19
CA LYS A 45 -5.75 -28.70 19.04
C LYS A 45 -4.39 -28.05 19.08
N VAL A 46 -4.35 -26.73 18.98
CA VAL A 46 -3.16 -25.93 19.28
C VAL A 46 -3.52 -25.04 20.45
N ASN A 47 -2.76 -25.14 21.55
CA ASN A 47 -3.07 -24.50 22.82
C ASN A 47 -4.53 -24.74 23.25
N GLU A 48 -4.95 -26.01 23.24
CA GLU A 48 -6.30 -26.48 23.60
C GLU A 48 -7.45 -25.98 22.70
N THR A 49 -7.15 -25.28 21.61
CA THR A 49 -8.16 -24.72 20.69
C THR A 49 -8.07 -25.36 19.30
N TYR A 50 -9.22 -25.67 18.69
CA TYR A 50 -9.29 -26.03 17.28
C TYR A 50 -9.68 -24.81 16.44
N ALA A 51 -8.86 -24.49 15.44
CA ALA A 51 -9.11 -23.41 14.48
C ALA A 51 -8.77 -23.82 13.03
N GLY A 52 -8.94 -25.11 12.71
CA GLY A 52 -8.50 -25.68 11.43
C GLY A 52 -7.01 -26.05 11.45
N PHE A 53 -6.31 -25.85 10.32
CA PHE A 53 -4.91 -26.26 10.12
C PHE A 53 -3.93 -25.10 9.98
N THR A 54 -4.39 -23.87 10.17
CA THR A 54 -3.54 -22.67 10.15
C THR A 54 -3.89 -21.81 11.36
N TYR A 55 -2.89 -21.58 12.20
CA TYR A 55 -3.03 -20.82 13.44
C TYR A 55 -2.17 -19.57 13.36
N TYR A 56 -2.74 -18.43 13.75
CA TYR A 56 -2.08 -17.13 13.80
C TYR A 56 -2.00 -16.62 15.24
N GLY A 57 -1.03 -15.76 15.53
CA GLY A 57 -0.91 -15.14 16.84
C GLY A 57 -0.53 -16.12 17.96
N LEU A 58 0.15 -17.21 17.63
CA LEU A 58 0.56 -18.19 18.64
C LEU A 58 1.67 -17.64 19.54
N ASN A 59 1.66 -17.98 20.82
CA ASN A 59 2.83 -17.79 21.66
C ASN A 59 4.05 -18.55 21.08
N ASN A 60 5.25 -18.22 21.55
CA ASN A 60 6.49 -18.79 21.00
C ASN A 60 6.77 -20.24 21.43
N ASN A 61 5.93 -20.86 22.27
CA ASN A 61 6.03 -22.25 22.72
C ASN A 61 4.66 -22.95 22.59
N PRO A 62 4.07 -23.01 21.38
CA PRO A 62 2.73 -23.58 21.22
C PRO A 62 2.74 -25.08 21.51
N VAL A 63 1.68 -25.55 22.17
CA VAL A 63 1.45 -26.99 22.38
C VAL A 63 0.49 -27.48 21.30
N VAL A 64 0.94 -28.43 20.49
CA VAL A 64 0.15 -29.03 19.40
C VAL A 64 -0.24 -30.44 19.78
N LYS A 65 -1.54 -30.73 19.77
CA LYS A 65 -2.11 -32.05 20.05
C LYS A 65 -2.77 -32.59 18.80
N ILE A 66 -2.28 -33.71 18.30
CA ILE A 66 -2.85 -34.41 17.14
C ILE A 66 -3.39 -35.75 17.63
N THR A 67 -4.70 -35.93 17.52
CA THR A 67 -5.41 -37.16 17.91
C THR A 67 -5.70 -37.99 16.67
N PHE A 68 -5.54 -39.31 16.81
CA PHE A 68 -5.71 -40.30 15.76
C PHE A 68 -6.69 -41.40 16.17
N SER A 69 -7.20 -42.12 15.17
CA SER A 69 -8.20 -43.18 15.38
C SER A 69 -7.66 -44.42 16.10
N SER A 70 -6.33 -44.55 16.20
CA SER A 70 -5.64 -45.70 16.79
C SER A 70 -4.46 -45.26 17.68
N PRO A 71 -4.12 -46.02 18.73
CA PRO A 71 -2.94 -45.78 19.56
C PRO A 71 -1.65 -45.74 18.74
N ILE A 72 -0.77 -44.77 19.01
CA ILE A 72 0.44 -44.48 18.25
C ILE A 72 1.65 -45.26 18.79
N ASN A 73 2.49 -45.72 17.88
CA ASN A 73 3.80 -46.25 18.23
C ASN A 73 4.79 -45.08 18.44
N LEU A 74 5.13 -44.82 19.70
CA LEU A 74 6.04 -43.72 20.08
C LEU A 74 7.39 -43.75 19.35
N SER A 75 7.96 -44.94 19.07
CA SER A 75 9.25 -45.02 18.39
C SER A 75 9.20 -44.58 16.93
N SER A 76 8.01 -44.55 16.33
CA SER A 76 7.82 -44.05 14.96
C SER A 76 7.71 -42.53 14.88
N VAL A 77 7.50 -41.82 16.00
CA VAL A 77 7.24 -40.37 16.01
C VAL A 77 8.45 -39.58 15.54
N ALA A 78 9.65 -39.85 16.07
CA ALA A 78 10.85 -39.07 15.79
C ALA A 78 11.26 -39.05 14.30
N GLY A 79 10.93 -40.10 13.53
CA GLY A 79 11.22 -40.18 12.10
C GLY A 79 10.10 -39.70 11.19
N ASN A 80 8.91 -39.42 11.72
CA ASN A 80 7.71 -39.14 10.93
C ASN A 80 6.97 -37.86 11.31
N ILE A 81 7.40 -37.19 12.37
CA ILE A 81 6.98 -35.83 12.69
C ILE A 81 8.14 -34.87 12.39
N THR A 82 7.85 -33.81 11.62
CA THR A 82 8.79 -32.72 11.38
C THR A 82 8.18 -31.39 11.80
N LEU A 83 9.01 -30.49 12.31
CA LEU A 83 8.68 -29.09 12.53
C LEU A 83 9.74 -28.27 11.81
N THR A 84 9.35 -27.52 10.78
CA THR A 84 10.28 -26.68 10.02
C THR A 84 9.80 -25.24 9.96
N ASP A 85 10.70 -24.28 9.76
CA ASP A 85 10.28 -22.96 9.29
C ASP A 85 9.84 -23.00 7.81
N ALA A 86 9.37 -21.86 7.29
CA ALA A 86 8.98 -21.73 5.88
C ALA A 86 10.16 -21.90 4.89
N GLY A 87 11.40 -21.77 5.34
CA GLY A 87 12.61 -22.03 4.55
C GLY A 87 13.04 -23.51 4.55
N GLY A 88 12.35 -24.37 5.29
CA GLY A 88 12.68 -25.79 5.42
C GLY A 88 13.69 -26.11 6.53
N THR A 89 14.08 -25.12 7.36
CA THR A 89 15.00 -25.34 8.48
C THR A 89 14.29 -26.08 9.60
N THR A 90 14.81 -27.24 9.99
CA THR A 90 14.23 -28.06 11.07
C THR A 90 14.39 -27.38 12.43
N THR A 91 13.31 -27.40 13.20
CA THR A 91 13.27 -27.02 14.62
C THR A 91 13.03 -28.26 15.47
N ALA A 92 13.81 -28.43 16.53
CA ALA A 92 13.64 -29.54 17.44
C ALA A 92 12.33 -29.43 18.23
N PHE A 93 11.72 -30.57 18.54
CA PHE A 93 10.52 -30.66 19.37
C PHE A 93 10.64 -31.80 20.37
N THR A 94 9.85 -31.73 21.43
CA THR A 94 9.59 -32.83 22.35
C THR A 94 8.20 -33.38 22.05
N SER A 95 8.00 -34.68 22.30
CA SER A 95 6.69 -35.31 22.13
C SER A 95 6.38 -36.26 23.28
N THR A 96 5.11 -36.30 23.65
CA THR A 96 4.55 -37.27 24.61
C THR A 96 3.23 -37.82 24.06
N LEU A 97 2.75 -38.91 24.64
CA LEU A 97 1.47 -39.52 24.28
C LEU A 97 0.47 -39.32 25.42
N GLU A 98 -0.78 -39.04 25.06
CA GLU A 98 -1.91 -38.97 25.99
C GLU A 98 -3.13 -39.68 25.40
N ASN A 99 -4.22 -39.75 26.17
CA ASN A 99 -5.50 -40.30 25.72
C ASN A 99 -5.37 -41.75 25.17
N ASN A 100 -4.85 -42.66 25.99
CA ASN A 100 -4.57 -44.06 25.61
C ASN A 100 -3.65 -44.19 24.38
N ASP A 101 -2.69 -43.27 24.27
CA ASP A 101 -1.71 -43.16 23.19
C ASP A 101 -2.31 -42.78 21.82
N ASN A 102 -3.58 -42.38 21.77
CA ASN A 102 -4.20 -41.88 20.54
C ASN A 102 -3.79 -40.45 20.20
N THR A 103 -3.26 -39.68 21.15
CA THR A 103 -2.91 -38.27 20.97
C THR A 103 -1.42 -38.06 21.13
N ILE A 104 -0.77 -37.47 20.11
CA ILE A 104 0.60 -36.99 20.21
C ILE A 104 0.56 -35.53 20.64
N VAL A 105 1.21 -35.22 21.77
CA VAL A 105 1.42 -33.86 22.27
C VAL A 105 2.82 -33.42 21.88
N ILE A 106 2.93 -32.34 21.10
CA ILE A 106 4.17 -31.84 20.51
C ILE A 106 4.41 -30.43 21.01
N THR A 107 5.61 -30.18 21.53
CA THR A 107 6.05 -28.84 21.98
C THR A 107 7.44 -28.54 21.43
N PRO A 108 7.70 -27.35 20.87
CA PRO A 108 9.05 -26.96 20.46
C PRO A 108 10.06 -27.14 21.61
N ALA A 109 11.25 -27.66 21.30
CA ALA A 109 12.31 -27.84 22.29
C ALA A 109 13.03 -26.51 22.60
N THR A 110 12.88 -25.52 21.72
CA THR A 110 13.37 -24.15 21.88
C THR A 110 12.25 -23.16 21.53
N THR A 111 12.31 -21.98 22.15
CA THR A 111 11.40 -20.88 21.85
C THR A 111 11.45 -20.53 20.36
N LEU A 112 10.28 -20.57 19.71
CA LEU A 112 10.12 -20.22 18.31
C LEU A 112 10.33 -18.72 18.10
N GLN A 113 10.79 -18.32 16.92
CA GLN A 113 10.97 -16.91 16.59
C GLN A 113 9.61 -16.21 16.40
N PRO A 114 9.45 -14.95 16.82
CA PRO A 114 8.20 -14.19 16.61
C PRO A 114 8.00 -13.83 15.13
N ILE A 115 6.74 -13.66 14.72
CA ILE A 115 6.34 -13.32 13.34
C ILE A 115 6.96 -14.29 12.32
N THR A 116 6.93 -15.59 12.64
CA THR A 116 7.52 -16.63 11.81
C THR A 116 6.52 -17.75 11.61
N LYS A 117 6.44 -18.25 10.37
CA LYS A 117 5.66 -19.43 10.03
C LYS A 117 6.50 -20.69 10.23
N TYR A 118 5.93 -21.61 11.01
CA TYR A 118 6.41 -22.97 11.16
C TYR A 118 5.38 -23.96 10.59
N ILE A 119 5.86 -25.09 10.08
CA ILE A 119 5.08 -26.14 9.45
C ILE A 119 5.36 -27.42 10.22
N LEU A 120 4.35 -27.90 10.94
CA LEU A 120 4.39 -29.21 11.58
C LEU A 120 3.77 -30.24 10.63
N THR A 121 4.47 -31.32 10.32
CA THR A 121 3.95 -32.39 9.48
C THR A 121 4.05 -33.74 10.17
N ALA A 122 2.94 -34.44 10.29
CA ALA A 122 2.91 -35.88 10.53
C ALA A 122 2.80 -36.62 9.20
N SER A 123 3.80 -37.44 8.86
CA SER A 123 3.87 -38.12 7.57
C SER A 123 3.13 -39.48 7.59
N THR A 124 2.82 -40.02 6.41
CA THR A 124 2.23 -41.37 6.26
C THR A 124 3.13 -42.51 6.75
N GLY A 125 4.40 -42.25 7.08
CA GLY A 125 5.28 -43.22 7.69
C GLY A 125 5.04 -43.41 9.20
N LEU A 126 4.24 -42.54 9.84
CA LEU A 126 3.83 -42.67 11.24
C LEU A 126 3.04 -43.97 11.43
N LEU A 127 3.39 -44.73 12.48
CA LEU A 127 2.81 -46.05 12.75
C LEU A 127 1.92 -46.02 13.99
N SER A 128 0.81 -46.75 13.92
CA SER A 128 0.07 -47.18 15.10
C SER A 128 0.82 -48.29 15.85
N LYS A 129 0.40 -48.61 17.08
CA LYS A 129 0.93 -49.74 17.85
C LYS A 129 0.76 -51.10 17.14
N THR A 130 -0.23 -51.23 16.26
CA THR A 130 -0.46 -52.44 15.45
C THR A 130 0.32 -52.45 14.13
N GLY A 131 1.18 -51.45 13.89
CA GLY A 131 1.99 -51.35 12.67
C GLY A 131 1.27 -50.76 11.45
N SER A 132 0.00 -50.38 11.60
CA SER A 132 -0.78 -49.70 10.54
C SER A 132 -0.23 -48.30 10.28
N LYS A 133 -0.19 -47.88 9.01
CA LYS A 133 0.31 -46.56 8.58
C LYS A 133 -0.77 -45.48 8.64
N LEU A 134 -0.37 -44.23 8.83
CA LEU A 134 -1.27 -43.09 8.75
C LEU A 134 -1.78 -42.91 7.30
N GLN A 135 -3.09 -42.73 7.13
CA GLN A 135 -3.74 -42.65 5.81
C GLN A 135 -3.25 -41.49 4.94
N SER A 136 -3.03 -40.32 5.53
CA SER A 136 -2.62 -39.11 4.83
C SER A 136 -1.78 -38.23 5.73
N ASN A 137 -0.91 -37.41 5.15
CA ASN A 137 -0.14 -36.43 5.93
C ASN A 137 -1.08 -35.47 6.68
N VAL A 138 -0.69 -35.11 7.90
CA VAL A 138 -1.33 -34.04 8.67
C VAL A 138 -0.35 -32.88 8.71
N THR A 139 -0.69 -31.77 8.05
CA THR A 139 0.15 -30.57 8.00
C THR A 139 -0.55 -29.43 8.73
N VAL A 140 0.13 -28.84 9.71
CA VAL A 140 -0.35 -27.72 10.52
C VAL A 140 0.58 -26.53 10.35
N ASN A 141 0.03 -25.39 9.93
CA ASN A 141 0.75 -24.13 9.84
C ASN A 141 0.61 -23.35 11.16
N LEU A 142 1.73 -22.99 11.76
CA LEU A 142 1.82 -22.31 13.04
C LEU A 142 2.51 -20.97 12.82
N VAL A 143 1.77 -19.87 12.88
CA VAL A 143 2.32 -18.52 12.77
C VAL A 143 2.39 -17.90 14.16
N THR A 144 3.61 -17.61 14.61
CA THR A 144 3.87 -17.02 15.92
C THR A 144 3.47 -15.54 15.96
N ALA A 145 3.15 -15.09 17.17
CA ALA A 145 2.70 -13.75 17.45
C ALA A 145 3.80 -12.70 17.21
N VAL A 146 3.38 -11.44 17.16
CA VAL A 146 4.30 -10.32 17.33
C VAL A 146 4.86 -10.36 18.76
N ASP A 147 6.15 -10.12 18.89
CA ASP A 147 6.78 -9.96 20.20
C ASP A 147 6.49 -8.54 20.70
N ASP A 148 5.66 -8.44 21.75
CA ASP A 148 5.18 -7.19 22.32
C ASP A 148 6.24 -6.40 23.10
N THR A 149 7.49 -6.88 23.23
CA THR A 149 8.58 -6.07 23.78
C THR A 149 8.98 -4.94 22.82
N ASP A 150 9.36 -3.78 23.36
CA ASP A 150 9.81 -2.66 22.53
C ASP A 150 11.18 -2.99 21.89
N LYS A 151 11.30 -2.82 20.57
CA LYS A 151 12.54 -3.04 19.80
C LYS A 151 13.52 -1.87 19.88
N PHE A 152 13.02 -0.70 20.31
CA PHE A 152 13.80 0.51 20.50
C PHE A 152 13.40 1.19 21.83
N ALA A 153 14.30 1.98 22.40
CA ALA A 153 13.99 2.76 23.59
C ALA A 153 12.88 3.78 23.32
N ARG A 154 11.92 3.90 24.25
CA ARG A 154 10.87 4.91 24.15
C ARG A 154 11.44 6.32 24.29
N ILE A 155 10.97 7.19 23.42
CA ILE A 155 11.20 8.64 23.43
C ILE A 155 9.85 9.34 23.42
N SER A 156 9.82 10.65 23.66
CA SER A 156 8.57 11.40 23.60
C SER A 156 7.96 11.37 22.20
N ASP A 157 6.66 11.62 22.09
CA ASP A 157 5.96 11.65 20.81
C ASP A 157 6.57 12.69 19.85
N ASP A 158 7.00 13.84 20.38
CA ASP A 158 7.63 14.89 19.57
C ASP A 158 9.03 14.49 19.07
N GLU A 159 9.82 13.81 19.90
CA GLU A 159 11.11 13.24 19.50
C GLU A 159 10.93 12.13 18.47
N LEU A 160 9.90 11.28 18.63
CA LEU A 160 9.58 10.21 17.68
C LEU A 160 9.17 10.79 16.32
N LEU A 161 8.31 11.80 16.29
CA LEU A 161 7.95 12.49 15.04
C LEU A 161 9.18 13.12 14.39
N THR A 162 10.07 13.74 15.17
CA THR A 162 11.33 14.30 14.67
C THR A 162 12.26 13.23 14.11
N LEU A 163 12.35 12.07 14.76
CA LEU A 163 13.13 10.92 14.29
C LEU A 163 12.58 10.38 12.97
N VAL A 164 11.26 10.21 12.87
CA VAL A 164 10.58 9.78 11.63
C VAL A 164 10.88 10.76 10.51
N GLN A 165 10.62 12.05 10.71
CA GLN A 165 10.91 13.07 9.70
C GLN A 165 12.38 13.07 9.30
N ARG A 166 13.32 13.00 10.25
CA ARG A 166 14.76 13.03 9.96
C ARG A 166 15.23 11.80 9.19
N GLN A 167 14.74 10.61 9.53
CA GLN A 167 15.13 9.39 8.83
C GLN A 167 14.49 9.32 7.44
N THR A 168 13.20 9.67 7.30
CA THR A 168 12.52 9.73 6.01
C THR A 168 13.12 10.79 5.09
N PHE A 169 13.59 11.91 5.64
CA PHE A 169 14.29 12.96 4.89
C PHE A 169 15.52 12.45 4.12
N LYS A 170 16.22 11.43 4.64
CA LYS A 170 17.38 10.83 3.97
C LYS A 170 17.03 10.23 2.60
N TYR A 171 15.78 9.81 2.37
CA TYR A 171 15.33 9.36 1.05
C TYR A 171 15.54 10.44 -0.03
N PHE A 172 15.21 11.69 0.30
CA PHE A 172 15.28 12.82 -0.62
C PHE A 172 16.64 13.53 -0.57
N TRP A 173 17.32 13.48 0.57
CA TRP A 173 18.61 14.12 0.75
C TRP A 173 19.78 13.22 0.35
N ASP A 174 20.04 12.17 1.13
CA ASP A 174 21.17 11.24 0.93
C ASP A 174 20.97 10.39 -0.33
N PHE A 175 19.73 9.90 -0.53
CA PHE A 175 19.35 9.06 -1.65
C PHE A 175 18.73 9.84 -2.83
N GLY A 176 18.76 11.17 -2.78
CA GLY A 176 18.47 12.01 -3.95
C GLY A 176 19.41 11.69 -5.12
N HIS A 177 18.93 11.82 -6.35
CA HIS A 177 19.73 11.48 -7.51
C HIS A 177 20.95 12.43 -7.63
N PRO A 178 22.19 11.92 -7.82
CA PRO A 178 23.40 12.72 -7.70
C PRO A 178 23.57 13.76 -8.81
N THR A 179 22.95 13.58 -9.99
CA THR A 179 23.04 14.54 -11.11
C THR A 179 21.91 15.58 -11.04
N SER A 180 20.66 15.13 -11.09
CA SER A 180 19.48 16.01 -11.03
C SER A 180 19.13 16.57 -9.65
N GLY A 181 19.49 15.90 -8.56
CA GLY A 181 18.98 16.21 -7.22
C GLY A 181 17.52 15.80 -6.97
N LEU A 182 16.83 15.25 -7.98
CA LEU A 182 15.43 14.80 -7.93
C LEU A 182 15.29 13.49 -7.15
N ALA A 183 14.05 13.18 -6.76
CA ALA A 183 13.72 11.94 -6.05
C ALA A 183 13.70 10.75 -7.00
N ARG A 184 14.41 9.68 -6.64
CA ARG A 184 14.28 8.39 -7.32
C ARG A 184 12.89 7.81 -7.07
N GLU A 185 12.31 7.16 -8.08
CA GLU A 185 11.00 6.49 -7.95
C GLU A 185 10.97 5.53 -6.76
N ARG A 186 11.97 4.65 -6.70
CA ARG A 186 12.13 3.66 -5.63
C ARG A 186 13.60 3.44 -5.32
N ASN A 187 13.88 2.82 -4.18
CA ASN A 187 15.25 2.47 -3.79
C ASN A 187 15.99 1.51 -4.75
N THR A 188 15.28 0.85 -5.68
CA THR A 188 15.85 -0.03 -6.71
C THR A 188 15.76 0.51 -8.14
N SER A 189 15.37 1.78 -8.35
CA SER A 189 15.09 2.33 -9.69
C SER A 189 16.32 2.81 -10.47
N GLY A 190 17.52 2.68 -9.88
CA GLY A 190 18.77 3.15 -10.47
C GLY A 190 18.76 4.66 -10.69
N ASN A 191 18.68 5.09 -11.96
CA ASN A 191 18.67 6.50 -12.36
C ASN A 191 17.27 7.06 -12.59
N THR A 192 16.21 6.25 -12.53
CA THR A 192 14.84 6.71 -12.78
C THR A 192 14.39 7.62 -11.64
N VAL A 193 14.07 8.87 -11.97
CA VAL A 193 13.48 9.86 -11.07
C VAL A 193 12.03 10.14 -11.46
N THR A 194 11.18 10.38 -10.47
CA THR A 194 9.75 10.67 -10.64
C THR A 194 9.49 12.15 -10.48
N SER A 195 8.69 12.75 -11.36
CA SER A 195 8.38 14.18 -11.29
C SER A 195 7.48 14.50 -10.08
N GLY A 196 6.37 13.78 -9.87
CA GLY A 196 5.47 14.07 -8.75
C GLY A 196 6.08 13.71 -7.40
N GLY A 197 6.73 12.55 -7.28
CA GLY A 197 7.49 12.20 -6.07
C GLY A 197 8.64 13.18 -5.77
N SER A 198 9.20 13.84 -6.79
CA SER A 198 10.15 14.94 -6.58
C SER A 198 9.50 16.21 -6.08
N GLY A 199 8.26 16.50 -6.48
CA GLY A 199 7.44 17.56 -5.87
C GLY A 199 7.30 17.39 -4.36
N PHE A 200 7.03 16.16 -3.93
CA PHE A 200 6.99 15.81 -2.51
C PHE A 200 8.37 15.95 -1.85
N GLY A 201 9.42 15.49 -2.53
CA GLY A 201 10.80 15.66 -2.08
C GLY A 201 11.22 17.12 -1.90
N ILE A 202 10.76 18.03 -2.76
CA ILE A 202 11.02 19.47 -2.62
C ILE A 202 10.35 20.04 -1.35
N MET A 203 9.11 19.65 -1.05
CA MET A 203 8.45 20.01 0.22
C MET A 203 9.18 19.40 1.44
N ALA A 204 9.75 18.19 1.29
CA ALA A 204 10.59 17.56 2.29
C ALA A 204 11.92 18.32 2.52
N LEU A 205 12.53 18.91 1.48
CA LEU A 205 13.68 19.81 1.61
C LEU A 205 13.36 21.04 2.45
N VAL A 206 12.23 21.69 2.18
CA VAL A 206 11.75 22.84 2.98
C VAL A 206 11.55 22.45 4.45
N THR A 207 10.94 21.28 4.69
CA THR A 207 10.79 20.71 6.03
C THR A 207 12.14 20.46 6.70
N GLY A 208 13.08 19.85 5.99
CA GLY A 208 14.42 19.54 6.49
C GLY A 208 15.22 20.78 6.88
N ILE A 209 15.10 21.87 6.13
CA ILE A 209 15.73 23.15 6.49
C ILE A 209 15.05 23.72 7.75
N SER A 210 13.71 23.75 7.78
CA SER A 210 12.95 24.33 8.91
C SER A 210 13.15 23.56 10.23
N ARG A 211 13.48 22.27 10.14
CA ARG A 211 13.81 21.39 11.27
C ARG A 211 15.32 21.27 11.54
N ASN A 212 16.15 22.05 10.85
CA ASN A 212 17.61 22.05 10.97
C ASN A 212 18.25 20.67 10.73
N PHE A 213 17.68 19.85 9.85
CA PHE A 213 18.33 18.62 9.38
C PHE A 213 19.46 18.93 8.39
N ILE A 214 19.31 20.03 7.65
CA ILE A 214 20.30 20.62 6.75
C ILE A 214 20.30 22.14 6.92
N SER A 215 21.37 22.80 6.51
CA SER A 215 21.40 24.26 6.49
C SER A 215 20.52 24.83 5.36
N ARG A 216 20.08 26.09 5.50
CA ARG A 216 19.37 26.79 4.41
C ARG A 216 20.23 26.93 3.16
N ALA A 217 21.55 27.11 3.31
CA ALA A 217 22.49 27.21 2.20
C ALA A 217 22.59 25.90 1.41
N ASP A 218 22.70 24.76 2.11
CA ASP A 218 22.71 23.44 1.47
C ASP A 218 21.38 23.15 0.77
N GLY A 219 20.27 23.50 1.42
CA GLY A 219 18.94 23.40 0.84
C GLY A 219 18.76 24.24 -0.42
N LEU A 220 19.26 25.49 -0.41
CA LEU A 220 19.26 26.38 -1.58
C LEU A 220 20.09 25.79 -2.72
N ALA A 221 21.29 25.30 -2.44
CA ALA A 221 22.15 24.68 -3.44
C ALA A 221 21.49 23.43 -4.07
N ARG A 222 20.81 22.60 -3.26
CA ARG A 222 20.03 21.47 -3.78
C ARG A 222 18.87 21.93 -4.65
N MET A 223 18.13 22.96 -4.25
CA MET A 223 17.02 23.49 -5.04
C MET A 223 17.46 24.09 -6.36
N GLN A 224 18.57 24.84 -6.39
CA GLN A 224 19.14 25.38 -7.62
C GLN A 224 19.57 24.26 -8.58
N LYS A 225 20.12 23.16 -8.06
CA LYS A 225 20.46 21.97 -8.85
C LYS A 225 19.23 21.31 -9.47
N ILE A 226 18.18 21.11 -8.67
CA ILE A 226 16.89 20.56 -9.14
C ILE A 226 16.32 21.42 -10.26
N VAL A 227 16.23 22.72 -10.03
CA VAL A 227 15.66 23.67 -11.00
C VAL A 227 16.51 23.78 -12.26
N ALA A 228 17.84 23.76 -12.14
CA ALA A 228 18.74 23.74 -13.29
C ALA A 228 18.52 22.50 -14.17
N PHE A 229 18.37 21.32 -13.56
CA PHE A 229 18.05 20.08 -14.29
C PHE A 229 16.68 20.15 -14.98
N LEU A 230 15.66 20.63 -14.26
CA LEU A 230 14.29 20.74 -14.78
C LEU A 230 14.17 21.71 -15.96
N LYS A 231 15.03 22.74 -16.05
CA LYS A 231 15.07 23.65 -17.22
C LYS A 231 15.49 22.95 -18.51
N THR A 232 16.28 21.86 -18.42
CA THR A 232 16.84 21.14 -19.57
C THR A 232 16.17 19.79 -19.84
N ALA A 233 15.41 19.25 -18.88
CA ALA A 233 14.71 17.99 -19.03
C ALA A 233 13.60 18.07 -20.10
N ASP A 234 13.26 16.90 -20.66
CA ASP A 234 12.18 16.77 -21.63
C ASP A 234 10.86 17.26 -21.03
N ARG A 235 10.14 18.04 -21.82
CA ARG A 235 8.82 18.60 -21.52
C ARG A 235 7.92 18.51 -22.74
N PHE A 236 6.62 18.38 -22.49
CA PHE A 236 5.60 18.16 -23.51
C PHE A 236 4.47 19.16 -23.29
N HIS A 237 4.44 20.22 -24.09
CA HIS A 237 3.61 21.41 -23.82
C HIS A 237 3.85 21.93 -22.38
N GLY A 238 5.14 22.00 -22.02
CA GLY A 238 5.60 22.44 -20.71
C GLY A 238 5.43 21.45 -19.55
N ALA A 239 4.54 20.46 -19.66
CA ALA A 239 4.38 19.42 -18.65
C ALA A 239 5.55 18.43 -18.66
N TYR A 240 5.89 17.90 -17.49
CA TYR A 240 6.92 16.88 -17.33
C TYR A 240 6.31 15.48 -17.49
N PRO A 241 7.07 14.49 -17.96
CA PRO A 241 6.65 13.09 -17.91
C PRO A 241 6.61 12.57 -16.48
N HIS A 242 5.94 11.44 -16.28
CA HIS A 242 5.94 10.72 -15.02
C HIS A 242 7.38 10.36 -14.58
N TRP A 243 8.15 9.73 -15.47
CA TRP A 243 9.54 9.35 -15.23
C TRP A 243 10.53 10.04 -16.16
N LEU A 244 11.67 10.39 -15.58
CA LEU A 244 12.84 10.92 -16.26
C LEU A 244 14.07 10.07 -15.90
N ASP A 245 15.01 9.93 -16.84
CA ASP A 245 16.36 9.52 -16.50
C ASP A 245 17.07 10.68 -15.77
N GLY A 246 17.45 10.46 -14.52
CA GLY A 246 18.02 11.48 -13.64
C GLY A 246 19.40 12.00 -14.05
N ASN A 247 20.09 11.36 -15.01
CA ASN A 247 21.36 11.85 -15.56
C ASN A 247 21.14 12.77 -16.75
N THR A 248 20.18 12.43 -17.61
CA THR A 248 20.03 13.05 -18.93
C THR A 248 18.82 13.98 -19.03
N GLY A 249 17.83 13.84 -18.14
CA GLY A 249 16.56 14.54 -18.25
C GLY A 249 15.68 14.02 -19.38
N LYS A 250 15.96 12.83 -19.93
CA LYS A 250 15.13 12.22 -20.98
C LYS A 250 13.96 11.45 -20.41
N VAL A 251 12.82 11.51 -21.09
CA VAL A 251 11.62 10.75 -20.69
C VAL A 251 11.94 9.25 -20.64
N ILE A 252 11.54 8.61 -19.55
CA ILE A 252 11.43 7.14 -19.46
C ILE A 252 9.93 6.84 -19.57
N PRO A 253 9.47 6.15 -20.62
CA PRO A 253 8.05 5.80 -20.76
C PRO A 253 7.57 4.97 -19.56
N PHE A 254 6.48 5.40 -18.92
CA PHE A 254 5.82 4.64 -17.85
C PHE A 254 5.05 3.44 -18.43
N SER A 255 4.53 3.60 -19.65
CA SER A 255 3.99 2.52 -20.48
C SER A 255 4.25 2.80 -21.96
N THR A 256 3.83 1.91 -22.86
CA THR A 256 4.01 2.10 -24.31
C THR A 256 3.45 3.45 -24.81
N LYS A 257 2.29 3.86 -24.31
CA LYS A 257 1.58 5.08 -24.74
C LYS A 257 1.79 6.28 -23.81
N ASP A 258 2.29 6.02 -22.61
CA ASP A 258 2.64 7.05 -21.63
C ASP A 258 4.14 7.36 -21.71
N ASN A 259 4.50 8.12 -22.75
CA ASN A 259 5.87 8.53 -23.08
C ASN A 259 5.97 10.05 -23.35
N GLY A 260 4.99 10.81 -22.85
CA GLY A 260 4.89 12.25 -23.02
C GLY A 260 4.64 12.95 -21.70
N GLY A 261 3.84 14.00 -21.70
CA GLY A 261 3.56 14.74 -20.47
C GLY A 261 2.49 14.05 -19.63
N ASP A 262 2.75 14.00 -18.32
CA ASP A 262 1.81 13.62 -17.28
C ASP A 262 1.44 14.88 -16.49
N LEU A 263 0.19 15.34 -16.64
CA LEU A 263 -0.27 16.58 -16.03
C LEU A 263 -0.47 16.45 -14.52
N VAL A 264 -0.80 15.25 -14.02
CA VAL A 264 -1.02 15.01 -12.60
C VAL A 264 0.31 15.04 -11.87
N GLU A 265 1.32 14.31 -12.36
CA GLU A 265 2.66 14.33 -11.80
C GLU A 265 3.31 15.72 -11.89
N THR A 266 3.07 16.42 -13.01
CA THR A 266 3.47 17.83 -13.16
C THR A 266 2.84 18.70 -12.07
N SER A 267 1.56 18.50 -11.72
CA SER A 267 0.90 19.31 -10.68
C SER A 267 1.50 19.12 -9.30
N TYR A 268 1.90 17.89 -8.94
CA TYR A 268 2.61 17.61 -7.69
C TYR A 268 3.99 18.27 -7.68
N LEU A 269 4.73 18.19 -8.78
CA LEU A 269 6.01 18.87 -8.95
C LEU A 269 5.87 20.39 -8.78
N MET A 270 4.89 20.99 -9.46
CA MET A 270 4.65 22.43 -9.39
C MET A 270 4.21 22.88 -8.00
N ALA A 271 3.39 22.10 -7.29
CA ALA A 271 3.04 22.39 -5.90
C ALA A 271 4.27 22.44 -4.99
N GLY A 272 5.22 21.51 -5.18
CA GLY A 272 6.50 21.52 -4.47
C GLY A 272 7.36 22.75 -4.82
N LEU A 273 7.51 23.05 -6.11
CA LEU A 273 8.30 24.20 -6.57
C LEU A 273 7.73 25.53 -6.07
N ILE A 274 6.41 25.74 -6.13
CA ILE A 274 5.75 26.94 -5.59
C ILE A 274 5.98 27.04 -4.08
N THR A 275 5.87 25.94 -3.34
CA THR A 275 6.19 25.92 -1.91
C THR A 275 7.63 26.38 -1.65
N ALA A 276 8.61 25.83 -2.37
CA ALA A 276 10.02 26.23 -2.24
C ALA A 276 10.22 27.71 -2.61
N ARG A 277 9.58 28.20 -3.67
CA ARG A 277 9.63 29.62 -4.06
C ARG A 277 9.15 30.55 -2.94
N GLN A 278 8.07 30.18 -2.25
CA GLN A 278 7.55 30.97 -1.13
C GLN A 278 8.47 30.91 0.09
N TYR A 279 9.21 29.80 0.28
CA TYR A 279 10.16 29.62 1.38
C TYR A 279 11.49 30.35 1.17
N PHE A 280 12.03 30.32 -0.04
CA PHE A 280 13.25 31.02 -0.44
C PHE A 280 12.94 32.46 -0.84
N ASN A 281 12.58 33.29 0.15
CA ASN A 281 12.14 34.67 0.02
C ASN A 281 13.21 35.74 0.37
N GLY A 282 14.47 35.34 0.53
CA GLY A 282 15.60 36.23 0.78
C GLY A 282 15.86 37.19 -0.39
N GLY A 283 16.44 38.35 -0.06
CA GLY A 283 16.77 39.40 -1.04
C GLY A 283 18.08 39.19 -1.80
N ASP A 284 18.87 38.16 -1.47
CA ASP A 284 20.12 37.87 -2.15
C ASP A 284 19.89 37.36 -3.60
N ALA A 285 20.93 37.47 -4.41
CA ALA A 285 20.87 37.14 -5.83
C ALA A 285 20.58 35.65 -6.09
N SER A 286 21.02 34.75 -5.19
CA SER A 286 20.86 33.30 -5.36
C SER A 286 19.42 32.87 -5.14
N GLU A 287 18.77 33.35 -4.06
CA GLU A 287 17.34 33.09 -3.84
C GLU A 287 16.46 33.82 -4.86
N THR A 288 16.84 35.04 -5.26
CA THR A 288 16.13 35.77 -6.33
C THR A 288 16.15 35.02 -7.65
N THR A 289 17.31 34.48 -8.05
CA THR A 289 17.45 33.66 -9.26
C THR A 289 16.64 32.37 -9.16
N LEU A 290 16.68 31.68 -8.01
CA LEU A 290 15.86 30.48 -7.79
C LEU A 290 14.38 30.77 -8.00
N ARG A 291 13.85 31.85 -7.40
CA ARG A 291 12.44 32.24 -7.58
C ARG A 291 12.10 32.55 -9.04
N ALA A 292 12.99 33.24 -9.75
CA ALA A 292 12.79 33.56 -11.16
C ALA A 292 12.76 32.31 -12.04
N ASP A 293 13.68 31.36 -11.81
CA ASP A 293 13.71 30.10 -12.55
C ASP A 293 12.46 29.23 -12.27
N ILE A 294 12.00 29.16 -11.01
CA ILE A 294 10.76 28.46 -10.66
C ILE A 294 9.56 29.08 -11.38
N ASN A 295 9.47 30.43 -11.41
CA ASN A 295 8.41 31.12 -12.14
C ASN A 295 8.46 30.80 -13.63
N ALA A 296 9.66 30.76 -14.24
CA ALA A 296 9.81 30.42 -15.64
C ALA A 296 9.36 28.98 -15.95
N ILE A 297 9.68 28.03 -15.06
CA ILE A 297 9.21 26.63 -15.19
C ILE A 297 7.69 26.57 -15.09
N TYR A 298 7.10 27.12 -14.02
CA TYR A 298 5.64 27.03 -13.79
C TYR A 298 4.83 27.74 -14.87
N ASN A 299 5.25 28.94 -15.29
CA ASN A 299 4.60 29.70 -16.35
C ASN A 299 4.75 29.06 -17.74
N GLY A 300 5.71 28.14 -17.89
CA GLY A 300 5.91 27.38 -19.12
C GLY A 300 4.97 26.18 -19.27
N VAL A 301 4.23 25.78 -18.23
CA VAL A 301 3.29 24.64 -18.30
C VAL A 301 2.01 25.06 -18.99
N GLU A 302 1.70 24.45 -20.14
CA GLU A 302 0.52 24.78 -20.94
C GLU A 302 -0.73 24.03 -20.45
N TRP A 303 -1.23 24.32 -19.24
CA TRP A 303 -2.37 23.58 -18.67
C TRP A 303 -3.61 23.55 -19.58
N SER A 304 -3.89 24.65 -20.28
CA SER A 304 -4.99 24.73 -21.24
C SER A 304 -4.82 23.82 -22.46
N TRP A 305 -3.60 23.43 -22.84
CA TRP A 305 -3.36 22.44 -23.90
C TRP A 305 -3.97 21.08 -23.56
N TYR A 306 -3.83 20.69 -22.28
CA TYR A 306 -4.35 19.42 -21.75
C TYR A 306 -5.88 19.37 -21.65
N ARG A 307 -6.59 20.35 -22.21
CA ARG A 307 -8.02 20.29 -22.39
C ARG A 307 -8.47 19.55 -23.64
N LYS A 308 -7.57 19.10 -24.54
CA LYS A 308 -7.90 18.40 -25.80
C LYS A 308 -9.03 19.09 -26.60
N ASP A 309 -8.67 19.86 -27.62
CA ASP A 309 -9.63 20.57 -28.47
C ASP A 309 -10.57 21.49 -27.67
N ASN A 310 -10.03 22.16 -26.64
CA ASN A 310 -10.77 23.03 -25.73
C ASN A 310 -11.95 22.37 -24.99
N SER A 311 -11.91 21.05 -24.76
CA SER A 311 -12.92 20.39 -23.95
C SER A 311 -13.04 20.98 -22.54
N SER A 312 -14.11 20.61 -21.85
CA SER A 312 -14.41 21.07 -20.51
C SER A 312 -13.84 20.16 -19.42
N THR A 313 -12.78 19.41 -19.72
CA THR A 313 -12.04 18.58 -18.76
C THR A 313 -10.54 18.69 -19.03
N LEU A 314 -9.72 18.42 -18.00
CA LEU A 314 -8.30 18.13 -18.21
C LEU A 314 -8.11 16.65 -18.54
N TYR A 315 -7.12 16.35 -19.37
CA TYR A 315 -6.64 15.01 -19.66
C TYR A 315 -5.31 14.78 -18.95
N TRP A 316 -5.14 13.56 -18.44
CA TRP A 316 -3.97 13.19 -17.66
C TRP A 316 -2.70 13.19 -18.51
N HIS A 317 -2.79 12.66 -19.74
CA HIS A 317 -1.61 12.43 -20.58
C HIS A 317 -1.75 13.08 -21.95
N TRP A 318 -0.61 13.49 -22.50
CA TRP A 318 -0.44 13.78 -23.92
C TRP A 318 0.92 13.28 -24.39
N SER A 319 0.98 12.68 -25.59
CA SER A 319 2.20 12.13 -26.17
C SER A 319 2.52 12.75 -27.54
N PRO A 320 3.79 13.03 -27.86
CA PRO A 320 4.17 13.44 -29.22
C PRO A 320 3.97 12.33 -30.26
N ASN A 321 4.01 11.06 -29.83
CA ASN A 321 3.91 9.89 -30.71
C ASN A 321 2.48 9.32 -30.77
N TYR A 322 1.69 9.53 -29.72
CA TYR A 322 0.36 8.92 -29.55
C TYR A 322 -0.75 9.95 -29.28
N ASN A 323 -0.44 11.24 -29.29
CA ASN A 323 -1.38 12.34 -29.02
C ASN A 323 -2.21 12.09 -27.75
N TRP A 324 -3.52 11.87 -27.92
CA TRP A 324 -4.48 11.68 -26.83
C TRP A 324 -4.90 10.23 -26.64
N ASP A 325 -4.17 9.26 -27.18
CA ASP A 325 -4.55 7.84 -27.17
C ASP A 325 -4.72 7.23 -25.77
N MET A 326 -3.96 7.72 -24.78
CA MET A 326 -4.18 7.35 -23.36
C MET A 326 -5.60 7.69 -22.92
N ASN A 327 -6.18 8.76 -23.50
CA ASN A 327 -7.58 9.14 -23.43
C ASN A 327 -8.19 9.09 -22.01
N LEU A 328 -7.45 9.58 -21.03
CA LEU A 328 -7.83 9.54 -19.62
C LEU A 328 -8.23 10.94 -19.12
N PRO A 329 -9.52 11.32 -19.17
CA PRO A 329 -9.98 12.57 -18.57
C PRO A 329 -9.92 12.49 -17.04
N ILE A 330 -9.41 13.53 -16.40
CA ILE A 330 -9.26 13.61 -14.94
C ILE A 330 -10.60 14.02 -14.33
N LYS A 331 -11.28 13.09 -13.66
CA LYS A 331 -12.60 13.31 -13.05
C LYS A 331 -12.56 13.00 -11.56
N GLY A 332 -13.20 13.86 -10.77
CA GLY A 332 -13.29 13.71 -9.32
C GLY A 332 -14.34 12.68 -8.92
N TRP A 333 -14.24 12.09 -7.72
CA TRP A 333 -13.26 12.39 -6.67
C TRP A 333 -12.09 11.39 -6.67
N ASN A 334 -10.85 11.90 -6.67
CA ASN A 334 -9.61 11.13 -6.54
C ASN A 334 -8.45 12.05 -6.06
N GLU A 335 -7.19 11.62 -6.20
CA GLU A 335 -5.96 12.33 -5.79
C GLU A 335 -5.65 13.63 -6.55
N CYS A 336 -6.34 13.91 -7.67
CA CYS A 336 -5.90 14.88 -8.68
C CYS A 336 -6.49 16.31 -8.51
N LEU A 337 -7.04 16.65 -7.34
CA LEU A 337 -7.62 17.98 -7.10
C LEU A 337 -6.63 19.12 -7.38
N VAL A 338 -5.37 18.96 -6.95
CA VAL A 338 -4.31 19.95 -7.13
C VAL A 338 -3.99 20.22 -8.60
N THR A 339 -4.23 19.26 -9.50
CA THR A 339 -4.08 19.47 -10.95
C THR A 339 -4.99 20.58 -11.45
N TYR A 340 -6.26 20.59 -11.04
CA TYR A 340 -7.21 21.64 -11.41
C TYR A 340 -6.90 22.98 -10.73
N VAL A 341 -6.46 22.94 -9.47
CA VAL A 341 -6.02 24.16 -8.75
C VAL A 341 -4.82 24.81 -9.43
N MET A 342 -3.79 24.02 -9.76
CA MET A 342 -2.58 24.53 -10.43
C MET A 342 -2.86 25.02 -11.85
N ALA A 343 -3.79 24.37 -12.56
CA ALA A 343 -4.25 24.83 -13.86
C ALA A 343 -5.01 26.16 -13.79
N ALA A 344 -5.90 26.33 -12.81
CA ALA A 344 -6.63 27.59 -12.61
C ALA A 344 -5.75 28.72 -12.07
N ALA A 345 -4.67 28.38 -11.36
CA ALA A 345 -3.68 29.31 -10.85
C ALA A 345 -2.69 29.80 -11.90
N SER A 346 -2.58 29.13 -13.06
CA SER A 346 -1.59 29.50 -14.08
C SER A 346 -1.82 30.91 -14.62
N PRO A 347 -0.82 31.82 -14.58
CA PRO A 347 -0.98 33.17 -15.13
C PRO A 347 -0.88 33.22 -16.66
N THR A 348 -0.41 32.15 -17.30
CA THR A 348 -0.12 32.10 -18.75
C THR A 348 -1.06 31.17 -19.51
N TYR A 349 -1.38 29.99 -18.96
CA TYR A 349 -2.16 28.95 -19.62
C TYR A 349 -3.31 28.46 -18.74
N SER A 350 -4.05 29.41 -18.14
CA SER A 350 -5.16 29.12 -17.22
C SER A 350 -6.31 28.32 -17.85
N ILE A 351 -7.10 27.67 -17.00
CA ILE A 351 -8.38 27.07 -17.38
C ILE A 351 -9.57 27.90 -16.88
N PRO A 352 -10.69 27.94 -17.61
CA PRO A 352 -11.92 28.53 -17.11
C PRO A 352 -12.56 27.64 -16.04
N LYS A 353 -13.33 28.25 -15.12
CA LYS A 353 -14.07 27.54 -14.06
C LYS A 353 -14.92 26.39 -14.57
N THR A 354 -15.48 26.50 -15.78
CA THR A 354 -16.29 25.44 -16.39
C THR A 354 -15.54 24.12 -16.56
N VAL A 355 -14.21 24.14 -16.70
CA VAL A 355 -13.38 22.93 -16.78
C VAL A 355 -13.35 22.20 -15.45
N TYR A 356 -13.30 22.95 -14.34
CA TYR A 356 -13.43 22.38 -12.99
C TYR A 356 -14.86 21.87 -12.74
N ASP A 357 -15.87 22.70 -12.99
CA ASP A 357 -17.25 22.36 -12.65
C ASP A 357 -17.75 21.13 -13.43
N THR A 358 -17.47 21.07 -14.72
CA THR A 358 -18.01 20.00 -15.60
C THR A 358 -17.06 18.80 -15.74
N GLY A 359 -15.74 19.03 -15.74
CA GLY A 359 -14.73 17.98 -15.86
C GLY A 359 -14.45 17.32 -14.52
N TRP A 360 -13.88 18.07 -13.58
CA TRP A 360 -13.52 17.56 -12.25
C TRP A 360 -14.76 17.22 -11.42
N ALA A 361 -15.58 18.22 -11.11
CA ALA A 361 -16.70 18.07 -10.19
C ALA A 361 -17.90 17.36 -10.81
N GLN A 362 -17.92 17.21 -12.14
CA GLN A 362 -19.00 16.57 -12.90
C GLN A 362 -20.38 17.14 -12.54
N ASN A 363 -20.44 18.46 -12.35
CA ASN A 363 -21.61 19.21 -11.86
C ASN A 363 -22.22 18.62 -10.56
N GLY A 364 -21.36 18.15 -9.66
CA GLY A 364 -21.74 17.55 -8.38
C GLY A 364 -21.89 16.02 -8.39
N ALA A 365 -21.71 15.35 -9.53
CA ALA A 365 -21.84 13.89 -9.61
C ALA A 365 -20.73 13.12 -8.84
N MET A 366 -19.67 13.80 -8.38
CA MET A 366 -18.66 13.23 -7.49
C MET A 366 -19.12 13.03 -6.03
N LYS A 367 -20.33 13.49 -5.69
CA LYS A 367 -20.92 13.36 -4.35
C LYS A 367 -21.18 11.89 -4.00
N ASN A 368 -20.82 11.51 -2.78
CA ASN A 368 -21.17 10.23 -2.17
C ASN A 368 -22.35 10.38 -1.20
N GLY A 369 -22.09 10.95 -0.01
CA GLY A 369 -23.10 11.22 1.02
C GLY A 369 -23.53 10.02 1.86
N ASN A 370 -23.05 8.80 1.60
CA ASN A 370 -23.40 7.61 2.36
C ASN A 370 -22.52 7.46 3.62
N SER A 371 -22.97 6.60 4.55
CA SER A 371 -22.24 6.28 5.78
C SER A 371 -21.56 4.91 5.69
N TYR A 372 -20.28 4.86 6.07
CA TYR A 372 -19.47 3.65 6.13
C TYR A 372 -18.82 3.58 7.51
N TYR A 373 -18.91 2.43 8.19
CA TYR A 373 -18.35 2.24 9.52
C TYR A 373 -18.68 3.38 10.51
N GLY A 374 -19.92 3.86 10.48
CA GLY A 374 -20.43 4.94 11.34
C GLY A 374 -20.05 6.37 10.91
N VAL A 375 -19.41 6.57 9.76
CA VAL A 375 -18.90 7.87 9.29
C VAL A 375 -19.50 8.22 7.93
N GLN A 376 -20.07 9.41 7.80
CA GLN A 376 -20.57 9.90 6.51
C GLN A 376 -19.41 10.38 5.63
N LEU A 377 -19.33 9.87 4.40
CA LEU A 377 -18.32 10.26 3.41
C LEU A 377 -18.90 11.27 2.41
N PRO A 378 -18.39 12.52 2.32
CA PRO A 378 -18.92 13.53 1.40
C PRO A 378 -18.77 13.18 -0.09
N LEU A 379 -17.56 12.80 -0.53
CA LEU A 379 -17.20 12.60 -1.94
C LEU A 379 -16.58 11.21 -2.20
N GLY A 380 -16.64 10.76 -3.45
CA GLY A 380 -15.91 9.58 -3.93
C GLY A 380 -16.69 8.28 -3.93
N THR A 381 -16.00 7.19 -4.22
CA THR A 381 -16.61 5.86 -4.31
C THR A 381 -16.94 5.29 -2.93
N ALA A 382 -17.61 4.14 -2.89
CA ALA A 382 -17.91 3.47 -1.63
C ALA A 382 -16.63 3.19 -0.83
N ASN A 383 -16.65 3.52 0.47
CA ASN A 383 -15.49 3.50 1.36
C ASN A 383 -14.30 4.40 0.96
N GLY A 384 -14.46 5.32 -0.01
CA GLY A 384 -13.51 6.40 -0.30
C GLY A 384 -12.34 6.08 -1.23
N GLY A 385 -11.88 4.83 -1.28
CA GLY A 385 -10.74 4.41 -2.09
C GLY A 385 -9.43 4.30 -1.30
N PRO A 386 -8.27 4.26 -1.98
CA PRO A 386 -6.95 4.27 -1.35
C PRO A 386 -6.70 5.58 -0.60
N LEU A 387 -6.08 5.51 0.59
CA LEU A 387 -6.05 6.67 1.48
C LEU A 387 -5.20 7.85 0.97
N PHE A 388 -4.27 7.62 0.03
CA PHE A 388 -3.48 8.68 -0.61
C PHE A 388 -4.31 9.75 -1.33
N PHE A 389 -5.58 9.46 -1.67
CA PHE A 389 -6.51 10.47 -2.19
C PHE A 389 -6.73 11.64 -1.21
N SER A 390 -6.54 11.42 0.08
CA SER A 390 -6.59 12.45 1.12
C SER A 390 -5.21 13.07 1.43
N HIS A 391 -4.15 12.68 0.71
CA HIS A 391 -2.77 13.13 0.98
C HIS A 391 -2.22 14.03 -0.12
N TYR A 392 -2.08 13.53 -1.36
CA TYR A 392 -1.20 14.16 -2.35
C TYR A 392 -1.59 15.61 -2.68
N SER A 393 -2.85 15.84 -3.03
CA SER A 393 -3.37 17.20 -3.25
C SER A 393 -3.31 18.08 -2.01
N PHE A 394 -3.42 17.48 -0.82
CA PHE A 394 -3.50 18.16 0.47
C PHE A 394 -2.15 18.31 1.18
N MET A 395 -1.04 17.98 0.54
CA MET A 395 0.28 18.33 1.05
C MET A 395 0.51 19.85 0.98
N GLY A 396 0.11 20.47 -0.14
CA GLY A 396 0.13 21.92 -0.33
C GLY A 396 -1.22 22.59 -0.01
N ILE A 397 -2.33 22.07 -0.55
CA ILE A 397 -3.66 22.63 -0.31
C ILE A 397 -4.04 22.35 1.15
N ASN A 398 -4.32 23.40 1.92
CA ASN A 398 -4.76 23.24 3.30
C ASN A 398 -6.26 22.88 3.33
N PRO A 399 -6.66 21.68 3.79
CA PRO A 399 -8.07 21.31 3.85
C PRO A 399 -8.83 22.00 4.99
N LYS A 400 -8.16 22.53 6.01
CA LYS A 400 -8.80 23.11 7.21
C LYS A 400 -9.63 24.35 6.85
N GLY A 401 -10.92 24.29 7.14
CA GLY A 401 -11.90 25.32 6.76
C GLY A 401 -12.06 25.52 5.24
N LEU A 402 -11.50 24.64 4.40
CA LEU A 402 -11.61 24.74 2.94
C LEU A 402 -12.95 24.17 2.47
N THR A 403 -13.68 24.99 1.73
CA THR A 403 -14.98 24.63 1.13
C THR A 403 -15.07 25.15 -0.29
N ASP A 404 -15.83 24.47 -1.13
CA ASP A 404 -16.33 25.02 -2.40
C ASP A 404 -17.82 24.70 -2.56
N ALA A 405 -18.35 24.82 -3.78
CA ALA A 405 -19.74 24.50 -4.07
C ALA A 405 -20.12 23.01 -3.85
N TYR A 406 -19.14 22.11 -3.77
CA TYR A 406 -19.35 20.67 -3.80
C TYR A 406 -19.05 19.98 -2.47
N ALA A 407 -18.07 20.47 -1.70
CA ALA A 407 -17.70 19.83 -0.44
C ALA A 407 -17.05 20.75 0.60
N ASN A 408 -17.04 20.27 1.84
CA ASN A 408 -16.10 20.69 2.87
C ASN A 408 -14.94 19.69 2.91
N TYR A 409 -13.73 20.16 2.60
CA TYR A 409 -12.58 19.28 2.40
C TYR A 409 -11.93 18.83 3.71
N GLU A 410 -12.04 19.61 4.79
CA GLU A 410 -11.67 19.17 6.14
C GLU A 410 -12.50 17.96 6.58
N THR A 411 -13.81 18.01 6.30
CA THR A 411 -14.73 16.90 6.55
C THR A 411 -14.39 15.71 5.66
N GLN A 412 -14.10 15.95 4.38
CA GLN A 412 -13.75 14.88 3.43
C GLN A 412 -12.50 14.11 3.87
N THR A 413 -11.39 14.80 4.14
CA THR A 413 -10.13 14.13 4.48
C THR A 413 -10.25 13.38 5.80
N LYS A 414 -10.87 13.98 6.83
CA LYS A 414 -11.13 13.32 8.12
C LYS A 414 -12.05 12.12 7.99
N ALA A 415 -13.15 12.24 7.24
CA ALA A 415 -14.09 11.14 7.05
C ALA A 415 -13.44 9.95 6.33
N HIS A 416 -12.70 10.21 5.25
CA HIS A 416 -12.02 9.17 4.49
C HIS A 416 -10.97 8.43 5.35
N THR A 417 -10.17 9.16 6.13
CA THR A 417 -9.20 8.56 7.07
C THR A 417 -9.89 7.72 8.15
N GLN A 418 -10.96 8.23 8.77
CA GLN A 418 -11.67 7.49 9.81
C GLN A 418 -12.32 6.20 9.28
N ILE A 419 -12.84 6.22 8.04
CA ILE A 419 -13.40 5.03 7.39
C ILE A 419 -12.31 3.98 7.16
N ASN A 420 -11.13 4.40 6.66
CA ASN A 420 -10.00 3.49 6.46
C ASN A 420 -9.53 2.86 7.79
N TYR A 421 -9.35 3.67 8.84
CA TYR A 421 -9.04 3.20 10.19
C TYR A 421 -10.11 2.24 10.73
N ASN A 422 -11.40 2.63 10.68
CA ASN A 422 -12.49 1.82 11.21
C ASN A 422 -12.66 0.50 10.45
N TYR A 423 -12.40 0.48 9.14
CA TYR A 423 -12.38 -0.74 8.34
C TYR A 423 -11.29 -1.71 8.86
N CYS A 424 -10.03 -1.24 8.99
CA CYS A 424 -8.94 -2.06 9.49
C CYS A 424 -9.18 -2.53 10.93
N LYS A 425 -9.76 -1.66 11.77
CA LYS A 425 -10.16 -2.01 13.15
C LYS A 425 -11.23 -3.10 13.18
N ALA A 426 -12.24 -3.01 12.30
CA ALA A 426 -13.31 -4.01 12.20
C ALA A 426 -12.82 -5.32 11.57
N ASN A 427 -11.82 -5.26 10.69
CA ASN A 427 -11.16 -6.38 10.03
C ASN A 427 -12.14 -7.44 9.48
N PRO A 428 -13.03 -7.07 8.55
CA PRO A 428 -14.09 -7.98 8.07
C PRO A 428 -13.54 -9.23 7.38
N LEU A 429 -12.30 -9.19 6.87
CA LEU A 429 -11.62 -10.32 6.23
C LEU A 429 -10.75 -11.14 7.20
N SER A 430 -10.72 -10.77 8.49
CA SER A 430 -9.97 -11.46 9.54
C SER A 430 -8.47 -11.61 9.23
N PHE A 431 -7.86 -10.63 8.55
CA PHE A 431 -6.42 -10.63 8.31
C PHE A 431 -5.65 -10.51 9.62
N TYR A 432 -4.70 -11.41 9.85
CA TYR A 432 -3.89 -11.37 11.06
C TYR A 432 -3.11 -10.06 11.18
N GLY A 433 -3.20 -9.44 12.35
CA GLY A 433 -2.46 -8.23 12.72
C GLY A 433 -3.19 -6.92 12.48
N TYR A 434 -4.31 -6.90 11.74
CA TYR A 434 -5.11 -5.68 11.56
C TYR A 434 -5.78 -5.27 12.87
N GLY A 435 -5.84 -3.97 13.17
CA GLY A 435 -6.50 -3.46 14.37
C GLY A 435 -6.19 -1.99 14.65
N GLU A 436 -6.52 -1.53 15.86
CA GLU A 436 -6.36 -0.13 16.29
C GLU A 436 -4.91 0.37 16.15
N ASN A 437 -3.95 -0.51 16.38
CA ASN A 437 -2.52 -0.21 16.32
C ASN A 437 -1.88 -0.49 14.95
N CYS A 438 -2.60 -1.12 14.02
CA CYS A 438 -2.04 -1.58 12.76
C CYS A 438 -3.10 -1.47 11.66
N TRP A 439 -3.13 -0.28 11.06
CA TRP A 439 -4.12 0.12 10.06
C TRP A 439 -3.46 0.97 8.98
N GLY A 440 -4.18 1.16 7.87
CA GLY A 440 -3.75 2.01 6.77
C GLY A 440 -3.67 1.24 5.46
N LEU A 441 -4.71 1.38 4.64
CA LEU A 441 -4.79 0.83 3.29
C LEU A 441 -4.63 1.94 2.26
N THR A 442 -3.60 1.83 1.43
CA THR A 442 -3.36 2.72 0.29
C THR A 442 -2.61 1.96 -0.82
N ALA A 443 -2.41 2.60 -1.96
CA ALA A 443 -1.60 2.02 -3.02
C ALA A 443 -0.14 1.85 -2.57
N SER A 444 0.41 0.65 -2.74
CA SER A 444 1.76 0.30 -2.29
C SER A 444 2.23 -1.01 -2.94
N ASP A 445 3.50 -1.37 -2.71
CA ASP A 445 4.00 -2.72 -2.97
C ASP A 445 3.19 -3.77 -2.19
N ILE A 446 3.06 -4.95 -2.81
CA ILE A 446 2.52 -6.18 -2.22
C ILE A 446 3.49 -7.33 -2.50
N PRO A 447 3.31 -8.53 -1.89
CA PRO A 447 4.08 -9.69 -2.30
C PRO A 447 4.00 -9.91 -3.82
N ASN A 448 5.13 -9.79 -4.51
CA ASN A 448 5.29 -9.98 -5.96
C ASN A 448 4.53 -8.98 -6.85
N GLY A 449 4.23 -7.76 -6.38
CA GLY A 449 3.59 -6.76 -7.24
C GLY A 449 3.31 -5.43 -6.55
N TYR A 450 2.32 -4.72 -7.09
CA TYR A 450 1.83 -3.44 -6.60
C TYR A 450 0.32 -3.42 -6.77
N THR A 451 -0.43 -2.83 -5.82
CA THR A 451 -1.88 -2.66 -5.98
C THR A 451 -2.40 -1.44 -5.22
N ALA A 452 -3.53 -0.92 -5.67
CA ALA A 452 -4.25 0.17 -5.01
C ALA A 452 -5.07 -0.37 -3.82
N SER A 453 -4.42 -0.68 -2.71
CA SER A 453 -5.11 -1.22 -1.53
C SER A 453 -6.06 -0.17 -0.93
N ALA A 454 -7.25 -0.62 -0.57
CA ALA A 454 -8.33 0.22 -0.03
C ALA A 454 -9.31 -0.66 0.76
N PRO A 455 -10.22 -0.10 1.58
CA PRO A 455 -11.29 -0.89 2.19
C PRO A 455 -12.13 -1.72 1.19
N GLY A 456 -12.26 -1.25 -0.07
CA GLY A 456 -12.94 -1.99 -1.16
C GLY A 456 -12.04 -2.93 -1.97
N ASN A 457 -10.73 -2.94 -1.71
CA ASN A 457 -9.72 -3.77 -2.38
C ASN A 457 -8.63 -4.12 -1.36
N ASP A 458 -9.01 -4.89 -0.34
CA ASP A 458 -8.12 -5.26 0.76
C ASP A 458 -7.45 -6.61 0.48
N VAL A 459 -6.12 -6.58 0.39
CA VAL A 459 -5.27 -7.75 0.10
C VAL A 459 -4.44 -8.17 1.32
N GLY A 460 -4.76 -7.68 2.51
CA GLY A 460 -4.05 -8.05 3.74
C GLY A 460 -2.66 -7.42 3.89
N VAL A 461 -2.45 -6.27 3.24
CA VAL A 461 -1.19 -5.50 3.24
C VAL A 461 -1.43 -4.12 3.85
N ILE A 462 -0.64 -3.75 4.86
CA ILE A 462 -0.64 -2.42 5.48
C ILE A 462 0.52 -1.61 4.92
N ALA A 463 0.25 -0.37 4.55
CA ALA A 463 1.25 0.58 4.08
C ALA A 463 1.39 1.73 5.10
N PRO A 464 2.55 1.90 5.77
CA PRO A 464 2.74 2.91 6.81
C PRO A 464 2.34 4.32 6.37
N THR A 465 2.58 4.70 5.12
CA THR A 465 2.23 6.04 4.61
C THR A 465 0.74 6.37 4.76
N ALA A 466 -0.16 5.38 4.70
CA ALA A 466 -1.59 5.62 4.85
C ALA A 466 -1.92 6.24 6.22
N ALA A 467 -1.51 5.57 7.30
CA ALA A 467 -1.76 6.02 8.66
C ALA A 467 -0.89 7.25 9.01
N LEU A 468 0.39 7.23 8.65
CA LEU A 468 1.33 8.29 9.04
C LEU A 468 1.07 9.59 8.29
N SER A 469 0.76 9.56 7.00
CA SER A 469 0.45 10.78 6.25
C SER A 469 -0.93 11.37 6.61
N SER A 470 -1.69 10.67 7.47
CA SER A 470 -2.98 11.12 8.01
C SER A 470 -2.87 11.80 9.39
N PHE A 471 -1.66 12.08 9.90
CA PHE A 471 -1.47 12.81 11.16
C PHE A 471 -2.32 14.08 11.31
N PRO A 472 -2.50 14.93 10.28
CA PRO A 472 -3.32 16.12 10.43
C PRO A 472 -4.82 15.87 10.59
N TYR A 473 -5.29 14.63 10.34
CA TYR A 473 -6.71 14.28 10.31
C TYR A 473 -7.12 13.40 11.52
N THR A 474 -6.29 12.42 11.87
CA THR A 474 -6.51 11.46 12.96
C THR A 474 -5.23 11.28 13.80
N PRO A 475 -4.74 12.33 14.48
CA PRO A 475 -3.41 12.32 15.10
C PRO A 475 -3.26 11.25 16.18
N THR A 476 -4.33 10.91 16.91
CA THR A 476 -4.32 9.88 17.95
C THR A 476 -4.10 8.49 17.35
N GLU A 477 -4.89 8.13 16.34
CA GLU A 477 -4.84 6.85 15.64
C GLU A 477 -3.53 6.70 14.84
N SER A 478 -3.08 7.79 14.20
CA SER A 478 -1.79 7.82 13.47
C SER A 478 -0.60 7.65 14.43
N MET A 479 -0.65 8.25 15.62
CA MET A 479 0.39 8.07 16.64
C MET A 479 0.41 6.63 17.20
N GLN A 480 -0.76 6.01 17.38
CA GLN A 480 -0.85 4.60 17.79
C GLN A 480 -0.19 3.68 16.75
N ALA A 481 -0.52 3.86 15.47
CA ALA A 481 0.11 3.13 14.37
C ALA A 481 1.62 3.36 14.33
N LEU A 482 2.07 4.62 14.43
CA LEU A 482 3.49 4.96 14.47
C LEU A 482 4.25 4.21 15.57
N LYS A 483 3.72 4.25 16.80
CA LYS A 483 4.33 3.56 17.94
C LYS A 483 4.37 2.05 17.75
N TYR A 484 3.34 1.46 17.15
CA TYR A 484 3.33 0.03 16.85
C TYR A 484 4.35 -0.36 15.78
N PHE A 485 4.37 0.34 14.65
CA PHE A 485 5.34 0.08 13.58
C PHE A 485 6.77 0.25 14.09
N TYR A 486 7.05 1.34 14.81
CA TYR A 486 8.39 1.63 15.32
C TYR A 486 8.79 0.72 16.48
N TYR A 487 8.01 0.66 17.56
CA TYR A 487 8.43 -0.05 18.77
C TYR A 487 8.13 -1.54 18.76
N LYS A 488 7.09 -2.02 18.07
CA LYS A 488 6.73 -3.46 18.10
C LYS A 488 7.30 -4.21 16.90
N LEU A 489 7.21 -3.62 15.71
CA LEU A 489 7.74 -4.26 14.49
C LEU A 489 9.21 -3.91 14.24
N GLY A 490 9.69 -2.76 14.70
CA GLY A 490 11.10 -2.39 14.69
C GLY A 490 11.72 -2.48 13.29
N ASN A 491 12.92 -3.05 13.22
CA ASN A 491 13.69 -3.20 11.98
C ASN A 491 12.97 -3.99 10.86
N LYS A 492 11.87 -4.70 11.14
CA LYS A 492 11.07 -5.34 10.07
C LYS A 492 10.32 -4.31 9.22
N THR A 493 10.00 -3.14 9.77
CA THR A 493 9.30 -2.07 9.05
C THR A 493 10.13 -0.78 8.94
N TRP A 494 11.27 -0.69 9.64
CA TRP A 494 12.07 0.52 9.75
C TRP A 494 13.50 0.29 9.25
N GLY A 495 14.00 1.20 8.39
CA GLY A 495 15.32 1.10 7.77
C GLY A 495 16.01 2.45 7.54
N SER A 496 16.97 2.47 6.59
CA SER A 496 17.85 3.62 6.32
C SER A 496 17.13 4.90 5.92
N TYR A 497 15.93 4.78 5.37
CA TYR A 497 15.14 5.90 4.84
C TYR A 497 13.77 6.03 5.52
N GLY A 498 13.63 5.52 6.75
CA GLY A 498 12.40 5.55 7.51
C GLY A 498 11.65 4.23 7.39
N PHE A 499 10.31 4.28 7.40
CA PHE A 499 9.52 3.08 7.19
C PHE A 499 9.66 2.55 5.76
N TYR A 500 9.68 1.22 5.61
CA TYR A 500 9.53 0.54 4.34
C TYR A 500 8.09 0.67 3.83
N ASP A 501 7.93 0.38 2.54
CA ASP A 501 6.71 0.69 1.79
C ASP A 501 5.44 0.05 2.35
N ALA A 502 5.52 -1.25 2.66
CA ALA A 502 4.37 -2.02 3.11
C ALA A 502 4.78 -3.32 3.82
N PHE A 503 3.81 -3.97 4.49
CA PHE A 503 4.00 -5.28 5.10
C PHE A 503 2.67 -6.04 5.24
N SER A 504 2.75 -7.36 5.42
CA SER A 504 1.62 -8.24 5.73
C SER A 504 2.01 -9.17 6.87
N LEU A 505 1.39 -9.01 8.04
CA LEU A 505 1.56 -9.95 9.15
C LEU A 505 0.91 -11.31 8.84
N GLN A 506 -0.21 -11.31 8.10
CA GLN A 506 -0.85 -12.52 7.56
C GLN A 506 0.10 -13.35 6.67
N GLY A 507 0.86 -12.68 5.80
CA GLY A 507 1.81 -13.31 4.89
C GLY A 507 3.25 -13.42 5.41
N GLN A 508 3.52 -12.90 6.61
CA GLN A 508 4.87 -12.72 7.18
C GLN A 508 5.83 -12.00 6.22
N TRP A 509 5.28 -11.11 5.39
CA TRP A 509 6.00 -10.40 4.35
C TRP A 509 6.25 -8.96 4.77
N PHE A 510 7.45 -8.47 4.51
CA PHE A 510 7.87 -7.11 4.80
C PHE A 510 8.63 -6.58 3.59
N ALA A 511 8.21 -5.42 3.09
CA ALA A 511 8.92 -4.76 2.01
C ALA A 511 10.35 -4.42 2.45
N SER A 512 11.28 -4.50 1.52
CA SER A 512 12.60 -3.87 1.62
C SER A 512 12.70 -2.60 0.77
N SER A 513 11.61 -2.27 0.07
CA SER A 513 11.46 -1.11 -0.80
C SER A 513 11.02 0.14 -0.05
N THR A 514 11.32 1.28 -0.65
CA THR A 514 10.80 2.60 -0.30
C THR A 514 10.53 3.33 -1.59
N LEU A 515 9.38 4.00 -1.69
CA LEU A 515 8.94 4.75 -2.87
C LEU A 515 8.86 6.24 -2.54
N ALA A 516 9.21 7.10 -3.49
CA ALA A 516 9.16 8.56 -3.29
C ALA A 516 7.75 9.04 -2.92
N ILE A 517 6.74 8.48 -3.60
CA ILE A 517 5.33 8.85 -3.45
C ILE A 517 4.73 8.43 -2.11
N ASP A 518 5.37 7.50 -1.41
CA ASP A 518 4.93 7.02 -0.09
C ASP A 518 5.76 7.63 1.05
N GLN A 519 7.07 7.87 0.83
CA GLN A 519 7.92 8.55 1.81
C GLN A 519 7.63 10.05 1.91
N GLY A 520 7.35 10.70 0.79
CA GLY A 520 7.16 12.15 0.70
C GLY A 520 6.00 12.66 1.56
N PRO A 521 4.80 12.08 1.45
CA PRO A 521 3.67 12.42 2.29
C PRO A 521 3.93 12.23 3.79
N ILE A 522 4.68 11.21 4.20
CA ILE A 522 4.95 10.95 5.64
C ILE A 522 5.62 12.18 6.27
N ILE A 523 6.72 12.66 5.68
CA ILE A 523 7.47 13.78 6.25
C ILE A 523 6.68 15.10 6.17
N VAL A 524 6.02 15.36 5.03
CA VAL A 524 5.31 16.62 4.79
C VAL A 524 4.05 16.72 5.64
N MET A 525 3.27 15.65 5.76
CA MET A 525 2.02 15.67 6.52
C MET A 525 2.28 15.65 8.03
N ILE A 526 3.35 15.03 8.51
CA ILE A 526 3.82 15.25 9.89
C ILE A 526 4.17 16.73 10.10
N GLU A 527 4.86 17.37 9.15
CA GLU A 527 5.20 18.78 9.29
C GLU A 527 3.97 19.69 9.30
N ASN A 528 3.00 19.44 8.41
CA ASN A 528 1.74 20.16 8.38
C ASN A 528 0.94 19.97 9.68
N TYR A 529 0.94 18.77 10.25
CA TYR A 529 0.35 18.52 11.56
C TYR A 529 1.04 19.34 12.67
N ARG A 530 2.38 19.40 12.68
CA ARG A 530 3.15 20.05 13.74
C ARG A 530 3.16 21.58 13.66
N SER A 531 3.19 22.15 12.46
CA SER A 531 3.43 23.60 12.28
C SER A 531 2.59 24.27 11.18
N ASN A 532 1.87 23.49 10.37
CA ASN A 532 1.22 23.94 9.13
C ASN A 532 2.20 24.58 8.11
N LEU A 533 3.51 24.28 8.18
CA LEU A 533 4.54 24.94 7.37
C LEU A 533 4.25 24.91 5.86
N ILE A 534 4.05 23.71 5.30
CA ILE A 534 3.91 23.54 3.85
C ILE A 534 2.58 24.14 3.37
N TRP A 535 1.50 23.96 4.14
CA TRP A 535 0.23 24.64 3.93
C TRP A 535 0.36 26.16 3.90
N ASN A 536 1.02 26.75 4.89
CA ASN A 536 1.19 28.20 4.96
C ASN A 536 1.98 28.73 3.75
N LEU A 537 3.02 28.00 3.33
CA LEU A 537 3.84 28.38 2.20
C LEU A 537 3.07 28.26 0.88
N PHE A 538 2.50 27.10 0.56
CA PHE A 538 1.78 26.90 -0.71
C PHE A 538 0.59 27.85 -0.83
N MET A 539 -0.24 27.96 0.23
CA MET A 539 -1.41 28.83 0.24
C MET A 539 -1.07 30.33 0.25
N SER A 540 0.20 30.72 0.52
CA SER A 540 0.63 32.13 0.44
C SER A 540 0.87 32.63 -1.00
N ALA A 541 1.00 31.72 -1.98
CA ALA A 541 1.27 32.08 -3.36
C ALA A 541 0.09 32.87 -3.97
N PRO A 542 0.31 34.10 -4.49
CA PRO A 542 -0.78 34.94 -4.99
C PRO A 542 -1.62 34.28 -6.09
N GLU A 543 -0.97 33.54 -6.98
CA GLU A 543 -1.62 32.88 -8.10
C GLU A 543 -2.46 31.67 -7.66
N VAL A 544 -2.02 30.95 -6.62
CA VAL A 544 -2.80 29.84 -6.02
C VAL A 544 -4.07 30.41 -5.40
N LYS A 545 -3.96 31.50 -4.64
CA LYS A 545 -5.13 32.19 -4.07
C LYS A 545 -6.11 32.65 -5.14
N ALA A 546 -5.61 33.28 -6.19
CA ALA A 546 -6.44 33.75 -7.31
C ALA A 546 -7.13 32.58 -8.02
N GLY A 547 -6.37 31.53 -8.38
CA GLY A 547 -6.90 30.33 -9.04
C GLY A 547 -7.97 29.63 -8.22
N MET A 548 -7.72 29.39 -6.93
CA MET A 548 -8.70 28.76 -6.04
C MET A 548 -9.97 29.61 -5.87
N ARG A 549 -9.85 30.94 -5.72
CA ARG A 549 -11.04 31.83 -5.69
C ARG A 549 -11.82 31.79 -7.02
N ASN A 550 -11.12 31.74 -8.16
CA ASN A 550 -11.75 31.63 -9.48
C ASN A 550 -12.52 30.31 -9.65
N LEU A 551 -12.06 29.24 -9.00
CA LEU A 551 -12.77 27.96 -8.95
C LEU A 551 -13.94 27.94 -7.95
N GLY A 552 -14.06 28.97 -7.09
CA GLY A 552 -15.13 29.08 -6.09
C GLY A 552 -14.79 28.51 -4.72
N PHE A 553 -13.51 28.28 -4.42
CA PHE A 553 -13.07 27.89 -3.08
C PHE A 553 -13.11 29.07 -2.10
N SER A 554 -13.37 28.74 -0.85
CA SER A 554 -13.30 29.62 0.32
C SER A 554 -12.54 28.93 1.45
N SER A 555 -11.71 29.68 2.18
CA SER A 555 -10.95 29.20 3.33
C SER A 555 -10.46 30.40 4.14
N PRO A 556 -10.19 30.26 5.46
CA PRO A 556 -9.52 31.29 6.24
C PRO A 556 -8.18 31.78 5.67
N ASN A 557 -7.51 30.95 4.85
CA ASN A 557 -6.19 31.23 4.29
C ASN A 557 -6.20 31.72 2.83
N LEU A 558 -7.39 31.83 2.20
CA LEU A 558 -7.52 32.20 0.80
C LEU A 558 -7.65 33.71 0.61
#